data_AF-A0A0F9CRG1-F1
#
_entry.id   AF-A0A0F9CRG1-F1
#
_cell.length_a   1.000
_cell.length_b   1.000
_cell.length_c   1.000
_cell.angle_alpha   90.00
_cell.angle_beta   90.00
_cell.angle_gamma   90.00
#
_symmetry.space_group_name_H-M   'P 1'
#
loop_
_entity.id
_entity.type
_entity.pdbx_description
1 polymer ?
#
loop_
_entity_poly.entity_id
_entity_poly.type
_entity_poly.pdbx_seq_one_letter_code
_entity_poly.pdbx_strand_id
1 'polypeptide(L)'
;MGFFEGIMLRTRYIEWASQLEKVLQPASLQGKTECVRCGFCCARRPCIPTPDELKVIAEFLGMELKEAVKKYFVGDVLGGKSIEYVFPAKHSQEDVVGEFLPARRTYDEGYCILYDEEGRGCTIQSVKPRSARDAKCWEDTDTLTPALETWRGIDIEEYGIER
;
A
#
# COMPACT_ATOMS: atom_id res chain seq x y z
N MET A 1 18.05 -12.21 2.77
CA MET A 1 18.55 -10.82 2.79
C MET A 1 19.45 -10.65 4.00
N GLY A 2 20.67 -10.16 3.81
CA GLY A 2 21.58 -9.89 4.93
C GLY A 2 21.15 -8.67 5.74
N PHE A 3 21.48 -8.61 7.04
CA PHE A 3 21.14 -7.48 7.91
C PHE A 3 21.60 -6.12 7.34
N PHE A 4 22.82 -6.06 6.80
CA PHE A 4 23.39 -4.86 6.18
C PHE A 4 22.66 -4.42 4.90
N GLU A 5 22.27 -5.38 4.07
CA GLU A 5 21.53 -5.13 2.82
C GLU A 5 20.16 -4.51 3.13
N GLY A 6 19.45 -5.06 4.12
CA GLY A 6 18.16 -4.49 4.56
C GLY A 6 18.27 -3.07 5.10
N ILE A 7 19.35 -2.75 5.82
CA ILE A 7 19.61 -1.37 6.30
C ILE A 7 19.82 -0.42 5.12
N MET A 8 20.65 -0.80 4.13
CA MET A 8 20.92 0.06 2.98
C MET A 8 19.66 0.34 2.16
N LEU A 9 18.84 -0.68 1.90
CA LEU A 9 17.57 -0.51 1.18
C LEU A 9 16.62 0.43 1.93
N ARG A 10 16.50 0.24 3.25
CA ARG A 10 15.68 1.12 4.09
C ARG A 10 16.18 2.56 4.09
N THR A 11 17.49 2.79 4.18
CA THR A 11 18.08 4.13 4.17
C THR A 11 17.79 4.83 2.85
N ARG A 12 18.05 4.16 1.72
CA ARG A 12 17.76 4.70 0.39
C ARG A 12 16.29 5.07 0.24
N TYR A 13 15.38 4.20 0.70
CA TYR A 13 13.95 4.47 0.67
C TYR A 13 13.55 5.69 1.51
N ILE A 14 14.13 5.84 2.70
CA ILE A 14 13.88 7.01 3.56
C ILE A 14 14.34 8.30 2.87
N GLU A 15 15.52 8.28 2.24
CA GLU A 15 16.04 9.42 1.48
C GLU A 15 15.12 9.79 0.30
N TRP A 16 14.74 8.80 -0.51
CA TRP A 16 13.79 8.98 -1.61
C TRP A 16 12.47 9.59 -1.12
N ALA A 17 11.87 9.01 -0.07
CA ALA A 17 10.62 9.48 0.48
C ALA A 17 10.73 10.93 1.00
N SER A 18 11.85 11.30 1.61
CA SER A 18 12.09 12.68 2.09
C SER A 18 12.18 13.68 0.93
N GLN A 19 12.82 13.31 -0.18
CA GLN A 19 12.85 14.18 -1.37
C GLN A 19 11.46 14.30 -2.00
N LEU A 20 10.74 13.17 -2.12
CA LEU A 20 9.39 13.15 -2.68
C LEU A 20 8.42 14.01 -1.85
N GLU A 21 8.53 14.00 -0.53
CA GLU A 21 7.70 14.83 0.37
C GLU A 21 7.85 16.33 0.06
N LYS A 22 9.08 16.78 -0.17
CA LYS A 22 9.38 18.19 -0.51
C LYS A 22 8.83 18.57 -1.88
N VAL A 23 8.81 17.65 -2.84
CA VAL A 23 8.26 17.89 -4.18
C VAL A 23 6.73 17.93 -4.14
N LEU A 24 6.11 16.94 -3.50
CA LEU A 24 4.66 16.75 -3.52
C LEU A 24 3.90 17.66 -2.56
N GLN A 25 4.58 18.20 -1.54
CA GLN A 25 4.01 19.10 -0.54
C GLN A 25 2.71 18.53 0.05
N PRO A 26 2.74 17.45 0.87
CA PRO A 26 1.52 16.90 1.46
C PRO A 26 0.82 17.92 2.36
N ALA A 27 -0.43 17.64 2.71
CA ALA A 27 -1.27 18.53 3.51
C ALA A 27 -0.61 18.96 4.84
N SER A 28 0.18 18.08 5.47
CA SER A 28 0.96 18.38 6.68
C SER A 28 1.96 19.52 6.48
N LEU A 29 2.66 19.57 5.34
CA LEU A 29 3.60 20.65 5.03
C LEU A 29 2.89 21.95 4.61
N GLN A 30 1.66 21.84 4.09
CA GLN A 30 0.86 22.99 3.68
C GLN A 30 -0.02 23.57 4.80
N GLY A 31 -0.03 22.98 6.01
CA GLY A 31 -0.96 23.37 7.07
C GLY A 31 -2.43 23.12 6.73
N LYS A 32 -2.73 22.14 5.87
CA LYS A 32 -4.08 21.76 5.46
C LYS A 32 -4.61 20.61 6.33
N THR A 33 -5.91 20.61 6.57
CA THR A 33 -6.62 19.60 7.37
C THR A 33 -7.45 18.64 6.50
N GLU A 34 -7.13 18.56 5.22
CA GLU A 34 -7.80 17.71 4.24
C GLU A 34 -6.82 17.16 3.19
N CYS A 35 -7.23 16.10 2.50
CA CYS A 35 -6.41 15.46 1.48
C CYS A 35 -6.27 16.36 0.25
N VAL A 36 -5.04 16.85 0.01
CA VAL A 36 -4.69 17.67 -1.17
C VAL A 36 -4.36 16.83 -2.41
N ARG A 37 -4.61 15.51 -2.39
CA ARG A 37 -4.36 14.57 -3.50
C ARG A 37 -2.95 14.70 -4.10
N CYS A 38 -1.96 14.85 -3.22
CA CYS A 38 -0.58 15.02 -3.64
C CYS A 38 0.08 13.72 -4.15
N GLY A 39 -0.46 12.55 -3.81
CA GLY A 39 0.13 11.24 -4.14
C GLY A 39 1.16 10.73 -3.12
N PHE A 40 1.61 11.55 -2.17
CA PHE A 40 2.68 11.17 -1.23
C PHE A 40 2.32 9.94 -0.37
N CYS A 41 1.09 9.86 0.14
CA CYS A 41 0.63 8.68 0.87
C CYS A 41 0.59 7.42 -0.01
N CYS A 42 0.19 7.57 -1.28
CA CYS A 42 0.15 6.46 -2.25
C CYS A 42 1.55 5.95 -2.62
N ALA A 43 2.57 6.80 -2.47
CA ALA A 43 3.96 6.43 -2.67
C ALA A 43 4.59 5.76 -1.45
N ARG A 44 4.21 6.17 -0.23
CA ARG A 44 4.95 5.82 1.00
C ARG A 44 4.27 4.79 1.92
N ARG A 45 2.95 4.70 1.91
CA ARG A 45 2.18 3.92 2.89
C ARG A 45 1.45 2.78 2.19
N PRO A 46 1.51 1.54 2.72
CA PRO A 46 0.65 0.48 2.22
C PRO A 46 -0.80 0.86 2.49
N CYS A 47 -1.64 0.73 1.47
CA CYS A 47 -3.08 0.90 1.57
C CYS A 47 -3.69 -0.47 1.84
N ILE A 48 -3.79 -0.87 3.11
CA ILE A 48 -4.17 -2.24 3.48
C ILE A 48 -5.71 -2.35 3.51
N PRO A 49 -6.37 -2.96 2.51
CA PRO A 49 -7.78 -3.32 2.62
C PRO A 49 -7.99 -4.35 3.73
N THR A 50 -9.13 -4.33 4.38
CA THR A 50 -9.63 -5.53 5.06
C THR A 50 -9.99 -6.62 4.02
N PRO A 51 -10.10 -7.89 4.42
CA PRO A 51 -10.49 -8.96 3.50
C PRO A 51 -11.84 -8.70 2.79
N ASP A 52 -12.79 -8.07 3.47
CA ASP A 52 -14.08 -7.70 2.88
C ASP A 52 -13.98 -6.47 1.98
N GLU A 53 -13.17 -5.46 2.33
CA GLU A 53 -12.91 -4.34 1.43
C GLU A 53 -12.20 -4.79 0.14
N LEU A 54 -11.37 -5.83 0.20
CA LEU A 54 -10.70 -6.37 -0.99
C LEU A 54 -11.72 -6.95 -1.98
N LYS A 55 -12.78 -7.61 -1.50
CA LYS A 55 -13.92 -8.07 -2.33
C LYS A 55 -14.65 -6.90 -2.98
N VAL A 56 -14.92 -5.85 -2.20
CA VAL A 56 -15.59 -4.63 -2.71
C VAL A 56 -14.75 -3.94 -3.78
N ILE A 57 -13.41 -3.91 -3.62
CA ILE A 57 -12.52 -3.36 -4.64
C ILE A 57 -12.58 -4.19 -5.93
N ALA A 58 -12.54 -5.52 -5.84
CA ALA A 58 -12.63 -6.38 -7.01
C ALA A 58 -13.97 -6.18 -7.77
N GLU A 59 -15.08 -6.11 -7.03
CA GLU A 59 -16.41 -5.82 -7.60
C GLU A 59 -16.42 -4.45 -8.30
N PHE A 60 -15.86 -3.42 -7.67
CA PHE A 60 -15.77 -2.08 -8.26
C PHE A 60 -14.92 -2.06 -9.54
N LEU A 61 -13.86 -2.87 -9.60
CA LEU A 61 -13.02 -3.03 -10.79
C LEU A 61 -13.67 -3.89 -11.88
N GLY A 62 -14.82 -4.51 -11.59
CA GLY A 62 -15.50 -5.43 -12.51
C GLY A 62 -14.72 -6.72 -12.76
N MET A 63 -13.98 -7.20 -11.76
CA MET A 63 -13.12 -8.39 -11.85
C MET A 63 -13.49 -9.41 -10.78
N GLU A 64 -13.19 -10.68 -11.06
CA GLU A 64 -13.18 -11.69 -9.99
C GLU A 64 -12.09 -11.35 -8.96
N LEU A 65 -12.33 -11.73 -7.69
CA LEU A 65 -11.44 -11.36 -6.58
C LEU A 65 -9.98 -11.76 -6.84
N LYS A 66 -9.77 -13.02 -7.24
CA LYS A 66 -8.42 -13.54 -7.52
C LYS A 66 -7.77 -12.88 -8.73
N GLU A 67 -8.55 -12.49 -9.73
CA GLU A 67 -8.05 -11.77 -10.91
C GLU A 67 -7.60 -10.36 -10.53
N ALA A 68 -8.39 -9.66 -9.71
CA ALA A 68 -8.02 -8.34 -9.19
C ALA A 68 -6.73 -8.42 -8.36
N VAL A 69 -6.60 -9.42 -7.48
CA VAL A 69 -5.40 -9.65 -6.66
C VAL A 69 -4.18 -9.90 -7.54
N LYS A 70 -4.28 -10.81 -8.52
CA LYS A 70 -3.20 -11.11 -9.47
C LYS A 70 -2.80 -9.95 -10.38
N LYS A 71 -3.62 -8.90 -10.48
CA LYS A 71 -3.36 -7.76 -11.34
C LYS A 71 -2.84 -6.53 -10.59
N TYR A 72 -3.24 -6.36 -9.33
CA TYR A 72 -3.02 -5.08 -8.63
C TYR A 72 -2.43 -5.22 -7.22
N PHE A 73 -2.31 -6.41 -6.66
CA PHE A 73 -1.98 -6.59 -5.25
C PHE A 73 -0.79 -7.53 -5.04
N VAL A 74 -0.16 -7.40 -3.88
CA VAL A 74 0.92 -8.28 -3.40
C VAL A 74 0.62 -8.70 -1.96
N GLY A 75 1.12 -9.86 -1.56
CA GLY A 75 1.12 -10.31 -0.17
C GLY A 75 2.39 -9.87 0.55
N ASP A 76 2.33 -9.59 1.84
CA ASP A 76 3.50 -9.32 2.68
C ASP A 76 3.24 -9.78 4.11
N VAL A 77 4.28 -9.80 4.95
CA VAL A 77 4.19 -10.14 6.36
C VAL A 77 4.76 -9.04 7.23
N LEU A 78 4.00 -8.64 8.25
CA LEU A 78 4.55 -7.80 9.30
C LEU A 78 5.34 -8.69 10.27
N GLY A 79 6.66 -8.79 10.04
CA GLY A 79 7.56 -9.71 10.75
C GLY A 79 7.54 -9.64 12.28
N GLY A 80 7.08 -8.52 12.87
CA GLY A 80 6.92 -8.41 14.33
C GLY A 80 5.66 -9.06 14.90
N LYS A 81 4.64 -9.33 14.06
CA LYS A 81 3.33 -9.88 14.48
C LYS A 81 2.98 -11.20 13.79
N SER A 82 3.77 -11.63 12.81
CA SER A 82 3.47 -12.79 11.95
C SER A 82 2.07 -12.71 11.34
N ILE A 83 1.63 -11.50 10.99
CA ILE A 83 0.37 -11.26 10.28
C ILE A 83 0.73 -11.07 8.81
N GLU A 84 0.22 -11.97 7.98
CA GLU A 84 0.24 -11.83 6.53
C GLU A 84 -0.93 -10.94 6.10
N TYR A 85 -0.73 -10.12 5.07
CA TYR A 85 -1.75 -9.19 4.60
C TYR A 85 -1.56 -8.89 3.12
N VAL A 86 -2.61 -8.37 2.49
CA VAL A 86 -2.61 -7.98 1.08
C VAL A 86 -2.68 -6.47 0.96
N PHE A 87 -1.94 -5.87 0.04
CA PHE A 87 -2.03 -4.44 -0.27
C PHE A 87 -1.76 -4.18 -1.76
N PRO A 88 -2.24 -3.04 -2.31
CA PRO A 88 -1.97 -2.68 -3.70
C PRO A 88 -0.48 -2.57 -3.96
N ALA A 89 -0.02 -3.21 -5.03
CA ALA A 89 1.35 -3.14 -5.47
C ALA A 89 1.75 -1.72 -5.84
N LYS A 90 3.05 -1.44 -5.80
CA LYS A 90 3.63 -0.27 -6.46
C LYS A 90 3.81 -0.55 -7.95
N HIS A 91 3.91 0.49 -8.77
CA HIS A 91 4.28 0.33 -10.20
C HIS A 91 5.61 -0.42 -10.37
N SER A 92 6.55 -0.20 -9.47
CA SER A 92 7.82 -0.93 -9.43
C SER A 92 7.70 -2.39 -9.04
N GLN A 93 6.51 -2.87 -8.63
CA GLN A 93 6.19 -4.23 -8.20
C GLN A 93 5.22 -4.93 -9.17
N GLU A 94 4.96 -4.36 -10.34
CA GLU A 94 4.09 -4.95 -11.37
C GLU A 94 4.57 -6.32 -11.85
N ASP A 95 5.85 -6.62 -11.74
CA ASP A 95 6.43 -7.92 -12.08
C ASP A 95 6.14 -9.03 -11.07
N VAL A 96 5.60 -8.69 -9.88
CA VAL A 96 5.34 -9.64 -8.77
C VAL A 96 3.92 -9.53 -8.21
N VAL A 97 2.99 -8.92 -8.95
CA VAL A 97 1.57 -8.91 -8.56
C VAL A 97 1.02 -10.33 -8.46
N GLY A 98 0.15 -10.57 -7.49
CA GLY A 98 -0.35 -11.90 -7.17
C GLY A 98 0.65 -12.78 -6.43
N GLU A 99 1.83 -12.27 -6.06
CA GLU A 99 2.85 -13.05 -5.33
C GLU A 99 3.10 -12.48 -3.93
N PHE A 100 3.73 -13.30 -3.08
CA PHE A 100 4.28 -12.89 -1.81
C PHE A 100 5.56 -12.07 -2.02
N LEU A 101 5.59 -10.88 -1.45
CA LEU A 101 6.65 -9.91 -1.69
C LEU A 101 8.01 -10.43 -1.18
N PRO A 102 9.04 -10.53 -2.04
CA PRO A 102 10.38 -10.85 -1.58
C PRO A 102 10.90 -9.75 -0.64
N ALA A 103 11.57 -10.11 0.46
CA ALA A 103 12.02 -9.14 1.48
C ALA A 103 12.87 -7.97 0.94
N ARG A 104 13.55 -8.15 -0.19
CA ARG A 104 14.33 -7.08 -0.85
C ARG A 104 13.46 -6.00 -1.51
N ARG A 105 12.17 -6.28 -1.73
CA ARG A 105 11.19 -5.43 -2.44
C ARG A 105 10.27 -4.66 -1.50
N THR A 106 10.36 -4.91 -0.18
CA THR A 106 9.58 -4.20 0.86
C THR A 106 9.76 -2.68 0.81
N TYR A 107 10.94 -2.22 0.38
CA TYR A 107 11.31 -0.81 0.29
C TYR A 107 11.35 -0.28 -1.14
N ASP A 108 10.58 -0.87 -2.05
CA ASP A 108 10.50 -0.37 -3.42
C ASP A 108 9.95 1.06 -3.47
N GLU A 109 10.55 1.86 -4.34
CA GLU A 109 10.14 3.25 -4.63
C GLU A 109 8.98 3.27 -5.63
N GLY A 110 8.26 4.38 -5.71
CA GLY A 110 7.17 4.58 -6.66
C GLY A 110 5.77 4.55 -6.04
N TYR A 111 4.78 4.96 -6.86
CA TYR A 111 3.38 5.04 -6.47
C TYR A 111 2.69 3.68 -6.51
N CYS A 112 1.67 3.54 -5.68
CA CYS A 112 0.65 2.51 -5.80
C CYS A 112 0.07 2.46 -7.22
N ILE A 113 -0.13 1.25 -7.75
CA ILE A 113 -0.67 0.99 -9.09
C ILE A 113 -2.09 1.54 -9.31
N LEU A 114 -2.81 1.85 -8.22
CA LEU A 114 -4.15 2.44 -8.24
C LEU A 114 -4.13 3.97 -8.13
N TYR A 115 -2.96 4.61 -8.17
CA TYR A 115 -2.82 6.05 -8.24
C TYR A 115 -2.64 6.49 -9.69
N ASP A 116 -3.57 7.30 -10.17
CA ASP A 116 -3.46 8.00 -11.44
C ASP A 116 -2.58 9.24 -11.25
N GLU A 117 -1.34 9.16 -11.74
CA GLU A 117 -0.37 10.26 -11.65
C GLU A 117 -0.79 11.48 -12.47
N GLU A 118 -1.37 11.27 -13.66
CA GLU A 118 -1.79 12.33 -14.58
C GLU A 118 -2.99 13.09 -14.02
N GLY A 119 -4.03 12.35 -13.61
CA GLY A 119 -5.24 12.91 -12.99
C GLY A 119 -5.08 13.27 -11.51
N ARG A 120 -3.93 12.94 -10.90
CA ARG A 120 -3.64 13.10 -9.46
C ARG A 120 -4.75 12.52 -8.59
N GLY A 121 -5.14 11.28 -8.88
CA GLY A 121 -6.34 10.65 -8.34
C GLY A 121 -6.09 9.20 -7.91
N CYS A 122 -7.02 8.65 -7.11
CA CYS A 122 -7.04 7.22 -6.87
C CYS A 122 -8.14 6.61 -7.75
N THR A 123 -7.81 5.59 -8.54
CA THR A 123 -8.76 4.95 -9.46
C THR A 123 -9.90 4.27 -8.71
N ILE A 124 -9.65 3.84 -7.47
CA ILE A 124 -10.65 3.24 -6.57
C ILE A 124 -11.15 4.22 -5.49
N GLN A 125 -11.14 5.54 -5.73
CA GLN A 125 -11.42 6.55 -4.70
C GLN A 125 -12.72 6.33 -3.92
N SER A 126 -13.80 5.88 -4.58
CA SER A 126 -15.12 5.61 -3.97
C SER A 126 -15.12 4.41 -3.02
N VAL A 127 -14.29 3.41 -3.30
CA VAL A 127 -14.16 2.16 -2.52
C VAL A 127 -12.79 2.03 -1.84
N LYS A 128 -12.08 3.15 -1.69
CA LYS A 128 -10.75 3.18 -1.08
C LYS A 128 -10.81 2.58 0.33
N PRO A 129 -9.87 1.68 0.69
CA PRO A 129 -9.79 1.11 2.03
C PRO A 129 -9.87 2.15 3.13
N ARG A 130 -10.54 1.80 4.21
CA ARG A 130 -10.66 2.64 5.41
C ARG A 130 -9.29 3.02 5.96
N SER A 131 -8.33 2.10 5.99
CA SER A 131 -6.95 2.38 6.43
C SER A 131 -6.33 3.57 5.69
N ALA A 132 -6.57 3.71 4.38
CA ALA A 132 -6.06 4.80 3.57
C ALA A 132 -6.94 6.06 3.60
N ARG A 133 -8.26 5.94 3.80
CA ARG A 133 -9.15 7.10 3.98
C ARG A 133 -8.92 7.79 5.32
N ASP A 134 -8.73 7.00 6.37
CA ASP A 134 -8.55 7.48 7.73
C ASP A 134 -7.09 7.91 7.96
N ALA A 135 -6.13 7.45 7.14
CA ALA A 135 -4.73 7.88 7.17
C ALA A 135 -4.56 9.34 6.73
N LYS A 136 -4.85 10.25 7.65
CA LYS A 136 -4.66 11.69 7.49
C LYS A 136 -3.20 12.02 7.69
N CYS A 137 -2.50 12.49 6.65
CA CYS A 137 -1.08 12.83 6.80
C CYS A 137 -0.85 14.08 7.67
N TRP A 138 -1.90 14.85 7.97
CA TRP A 138 -1.90 16.02 8.84
C TRP A 138 -2.27 15.71 10.30
N GLU A 139 -2.58 14.45 10.63
CA GLU A 139 -2.83 13.99 12.01
C GLU A 139 -1.91 12.79 12.31
N ASP A 140 -1.52 12.62 13.57
CA ASP A 140 -0.77 11.44 14.00
C ASP A 140 -1.74 10.34 14.46
N THR A 141 -2.32 9.64 13.48
CA THR A 141 -3.28 8.56 13.72
C THR A 141 -2.78 7.24 13.16
N ASP A 142 -2.63 6.23 14.01
CA ASP A 142 -2.38 4.85 13.58
C ASP A 142 -3.68 4.23 13.03
N THR A 143 -3.71 4.09 11.70
CA THR A 143 -4.84 3.57 10.93
C THR A 143 -4.50 2.26 10.23
N LEU A 144 -3.23 1.84 10.28
CA LEU A 144 -2.74 0.61 9.67
C LEU A 144 -2.96 -0.57 10.62
N THR A 145 -2.72 -0.38 11.92
CA THR A 145 -2.88 -1.47 12.90
C THR A 145 -4.28 -2.07 12.86
N PRO A 146 -5.39 -1.30 12.91
CA PRO A 146 -6.73 -1.90 12.86
C PRO A 146 -6.99 -2.73 11.61
N ALA A 147 -6.53 -2.28 10.42
CA ALA A 147 -6.72 -3.03 9.18
C ALA A 147 -5.85 -4.30 9.13
N LEU A 148 -4.59 -4.21 9.58
CA LEU A 148 -3.71 -5.38 9.70
C LEU A 148 -4.31 -6.46 10.60
N GLU A 149 -4.88 -6.10 11.74
CA GLU A 149 -5.47 -7.06 12.67
C GLU A 149 -6.65 -7.84 12.04
N THR A 150 -7.32 -7.31 11.02
CA THR A 150 -8.37 -8.06 10.30
C THR A 150 -7.86 -9.23 9.49
N TRP A 151 -6.55 -9.28 9.19
CA TRP A 151 -5.91 -10.38 8.49
C TRP A 151 -5.39 -11.47 9.42
N ARG A 152 -5.52 -11.31 10.74
CA ARG A 152 -5.00 -12.27 11.71
C ARG A 152 -5.62 -13.66 11.52
N GLY A 153 -4.78 -14.63 11.17
CA GLY A 153 -5.20 -16.02 10.98
C GLY A 153 -5.93 -16.29 9.67
N ILE A 154 -5.93 -15.33 8.73
CA ILE A 154 -6.47 -15.51 7.38
C ILE A 154 -5.37 -16.00 6.46
N ASP A 155 -5.68 -17.00 5.66
CA ASP A 155 -4.81 -17.48 4.58
C ASP A 155 -4.96 -16.57 3.36
N ILE A 156 -3.90 -15.85 3.02
CA ILE A 156 -3.89 -14.94 1.86
C ILE A 156 -3.87 -15.68 0.52
N GLU A 157 -3.53 -16.97 0.49
CA GLU A 157 -3.60 -17.79 -0.73
C GLU A 157 -5.05 -18.00 -1.19
N GLU A 158 -6.01 -17.99 -0.26
CA GLU A 158 -7.45 -18.01 -0.58
C GLU A 158 -7.88 -16.80 -1.43
N TYR A 159 -7.15 -15.69 -1.32
CA TYR A 159 -7.38 -14.44 -2.06
C TYR A 159 -6.60 -14.39 -3.38
N GLY A 160 -5.75 -15.38 -3.65
CA GLY A 160 -5.00 -15.49 -4.90
C GLY A 160 -3.55 -15.04 -4.85
N ILE A 161 -2.96 -14.89 -3.65
CA ILE A 161 -1.51 -14.71 -3.48
C ILE A 161 -0.79 -16.05 -3.63
N GLU A 162 0.28 -16.08 -4.41
CA GLU A 162 1.16 -17.23 -4.63
C GLU A 162 2.47 -17.07 -3.82
N ARG A 163 3.10 -18.19 -3.43
CA ARG A 163 4.35 -18.21 -2.65
C ARG A 163 5.53 -18.74 -3.45
#